data_AF-A0A534U3Z4-F1
#
_entry.id   AF-A0A534U3Z4-F1
#
_cell.length_a   1.000
_cell.length_b   1.000
_cell.length_c   1.000
_cell.angle_alpha   90.00
_cell.angle_beta   90.00
_cell.angle_gamma   90.00
#
_symmetry.space_group_name_H-M   'P 1'
#
loop_
_entity.id
_entity.type
_entity.pdbx_description
1 polymer ?
#
loop_
_entity_poly.entity_id
_entity_poly.type
_entity_poly.pdbx_seq_one_letter_code
_entity_poly.pdbx_strand_id
1 'polypeptide(L)'
;LNVGQLCRAEYRDRAYLVGCGTDHGTVAAATDWDSPMEVKHVRSAHPESYERLCHDSARPAFVLPLRRGARPAVRDELMAPRLERAIGVVYRPDTELQSHYFQAVLPVQFDEYVWFDETSAVTPLATTETHGVPETYPFGV
;
A
#
# COMPACT_ATOMS: atom_id res chain seq x y z
N LEU A 1 -11.80 -4.03 9.77
CA LEU A 1 -10.80 -4.76 10.57
C LEU A 1 -9.84 -5.40 9.58
N ASN A 2 -8.53 -5.18 9.71
CA ASN A 2 -7.51 -5.82 8.85
C ASN A 2 -6.52 -6.64 9.68
N VAL A 3 -5.70 -7.47 9.02
CA VAL A 3 -4.72 -8.34 9.69
C VAL A 3 -3.69 -7.53 10.48
N GLY A 4 -3.22 -6.40 9.95
CA GLY A 4 -2.27 -5.53 10.65
C GLY A 4 -2.82 -5.00 11.99
N GLN A 5 -4.09 -4.60 12.03
CA GLN A 5 -4.79 -4.18 13.25
C GLN A 5 -4.86 -5.32 14.28
N LEU A 6 -5.21 -6.53 13.83
CA LEU A 6 -5.26 -7.71 14.69
C LEU A 6 -3.87 -8.06 15.24
N CYS A 7 -2.84 -8.05 14.39
CA CYS A 7 -1.46 -8.28 14.80
C CYS A 7 -0.99 -7.25 15.84
N ARG A 8 -1.32 -5.96 15.65
CA ARG A 8 -0.99 -4.93 16.63
C ARG A 8 -1.71 -5.14 17.97
N ALA A 9 -2.99 -5.52 17.93
CA ALA A 9 -3.77 -5.77 19.14
C ALA A 9 -3.21 -6.95 19.96
N GLU A 10 -2.85 -8.04 19.28
CA GLU A 10 -2.35 -9.27 19.91
C GLU A 10 -0.87 -9.14 20.36
N TYR A 11 -0.01 -8.66 19.47
CA TYR A 11 1.45 -8.69 19.69
C TYR A 11 2.03 -7.37 20.21
N ARG A 12 1.25 -6.28 20.18
CA ARG A 12 1.66 -4.93 20.63
C ARG A 12 2.99 -4.51 20.01
N ASP A 13 3.98 -4.17 20.84
CA ASP A 13 5.30 -3.70 20.41
C ASP A 13 6.17 -4.77 19.76
N ARG A 14 5.73 -6.04 19.81
CA ARG A 14 6.36 -7.16 19.09
C ARG A 14 5.92 -7.25 17.63
N ALA A 15 4.83 -6.57 17.25
CA ALA A 15 4.48 -6.38 15.85
C ALA A 15 5.18 -5.12 15.32
N TYR A 16 5.74 -5.23 14.11
CA TYR A 16 6.32 -4.12 13.37
C TYR A 16 5.62 -4.04 12.01
N LEU A 17 4.91 -2.95 11.77
CA LEU A 17 4.10 -2.75 10.56
C LEU A 17 4.82 -1.77 9.63
N VAL A 18 5.15 -2.24 8.44
CA VAL A 18 5.79 -1.45 7.38
C VAL A 18 4.77 -1.20 6.28
N GLY A 19 4.49 0.07 6.00
CA GLY A 19 3.68 0.48 4.86
C GLY A 19 4.54 0.81 3.65
N CYS A 20 3.96 0.75 2.46
CA CYS A 20 4.60 1.15 1.22
C CYS A 20 3.71 2.14 0.46
N GLY A 21 4.33 3.11 -0.22
CA GLY A 21 3.62 4.14 -0.99
C GLY A 21 4.29 4.45 -2.31
N THR A 22 3.48 5.00 -3.22
CA THR A 22 3.94 5.56 -4.50
C THR A 22 3.04 6.69 -4.96
N ASP A 23 3.53 7.56 -5.86
CA ASP A 23 2.74 8.60 -6.52
C ASP A 23 2.18 8.11 -7.86
N HIS A 24 3.01 7.55 -8.73
CA HIS A 24 2.62 7.16 -10.09
C HIS A 24 3.42 5.97 -10.62
N GLY A 25 3.16 5.60 -11.88
CA GLY A 25 3.85 4.54 -12.59
C GLY A 25 2.89 3.45 -13.04
N THR A 26 3.23 2.19 -12.80
CA THR A 26 2.40 1.03 -13.16
C THR A 26 2.29 0.02 -12.05
N VAL A 27 1.19 -0.75 -12.07
CA VAL A 27 0.89 -1.84 -11.14
C VAL A 27 0.33 -3.03 -11.91
N ALA A 28 0.65 -4.25 -11.45
CA ALA A 28 -0.01 -5.47 -11.93
C ALA A 28 -1.27 -5.70 -11.08
N ALA A 29 -2.45 -5.49 -11.66
CA ALA A 29 -3.74 -5.62 -10.98
C ALA A 29 -4.86 -5.93 -11.97
N ALA A 30 -5.91 -6.61 -11.49
CA ALA A 30 -7.12 -6.83 -12.26
C ALA A 30 -8.09 -5.65 -12.14
N THR A 31 -9.04 -5.55 -13.07
CA THR A 31 -10.13 -4.56 -12.99
C THR A 31 -11.19 -4.96 -11.96
N ASP A 32 -11.48 -6.25 -11.85
CA ASP A 32 -12.39 -6.83 -10.88
C ASP A 32 -11.79 -8.12 -10.30
N TRP A 33 -12.42 -8.62 -9.23
CA TRP A 33 -12.09 -9.95 -8.72
C TRP A 33 -12.30 -11.01 -9.79
N ASP A 34 -11.45 -12.04 -9.77
CA ASP A 34 -11.45 -13.16 -10.72
C ASP A 34 -11.27 -12.78 -12.19
N SER A 35 -10.92 -11.51 -12.46
CA SER A 35 -10.59 -11.03 -13.80
C SER A 35 -9.09 -11.19 -14.08
N PRO A 36 -8.69 -11.27 -15.37
CA PRO A 36 -7.28 -11.35 -15.73
C PRO A 36 -6.47 -10.19 -15.14
N MET A 37 -5.22 -10.50 -14.78
CA MET A 37 -4.25 -9.49 -14.36
C MET A 37 -3.84 -8.62 -15.56
N GLU A 38 -3.78 -7.30 -15.32
CA GLU A 38 -3.39 -6.30 -16.30
C GLU A 38 -2.26 -5.43 -15.74
N VAL A 39 -1.43 -4.89 -16.63
CA VAL A 39 -0.52 -3.78 -16.26
C VAL A 39 -1.30 -2.48 -16.39
N LYS A 40 -1.54 -1.81 -15.27
CA LYS A 40 -2.38 -0.62 -15.18
C LYS A 40 -1.56 0.60 -14.78
N HIS A 41 -1.87 1.75 -15.39
CA HIS A 41 -1.26 3.03 -15.02
C HIS A 41 -1.83 3.55 -13.69
N VAL A 42 -0.95 3.78 -12.73
CA VAL A 42 -1.29 4.41 -11.45
C VAL A 42 -1.43 5.91 -11.70
N ARG A 43 -2.58 6.49 -11.30
CA ARG A 43 -2.80 7.95 -11.43
C ARG A 43 -1.90 8.67 -10.43
N SER A 44 -1.49 9.90 -10.73
CA SER A 44 -0.80 10.73 -9.73
C SER A 44 -1.63 10.85 -8.45
N ALA A 45 -0.96 10.95 -7.30
CA ALA A 45 -1.62 10.95 -6.02
C ALA A 45 -2.62 12.10 -5.86
N HIS A 46 -3.70 11.82 -5.13
CA HIS A 46 -4.70 12.83 -4.78
C HIS A 46 -4.05 13.99 -3.98
N PRO A 47 -4.33 15.28 -4.27
CA PRO A 47 -3.67 16.41 -3.64
C PRO A 47 -3.73 16.46 -2.10
N GLU A 48 -4.75 15.84 -1.51
CA GLU A 48 -4.96 15.79 -0.06
C GLU A 48 -4.39 14.53 0.62
N SER A 49 -3.69 13.67 -0.12
CA SER A 49 -3.20 12.39 0.38
C SER A 49 -1.80 12.43 1.00
N TYR A 50 -1.45 11.39 1.76
CA TYR A 50 -0.08 11.21 2.24
C TYR A 50 0.92 10.98 1.10
N GLU A 51 0.51 10.27 0.04
CA GLU A 51 1.36 10.04 -1.13
C GLU A 51 1.72 11.38 -1.80
N ARG A 52 0.79 12.33 -1.85
CA ARG A 52 1.09 13.67 -2.37
C ARG A 52 2.16 14.39 -1.55
N LEU A 53 2.08 14.33 -0.22
CA LEU A 53 3.11 14.92 0.65
C LEU A 53 4.49 14.27 0.43
N CYS A 54 4.51 12.97 0.18
CA CYS A 54 5.75 12.25 -0.12
C CYS A 54 6.31 12.66 -1.48
N HIS A 55 5.47 12.77 -2.51
CA HIS A 55 5.84 13.24 -3.84
C HIS A 55 6.41 14.67 -3.81
N ASP A 56 5.74 15.58 -3.10
CA ASP A 56 6.16 16.99 -2.99
C ASP A 56 7.51 17.16 -2.27
N SER A 57 8.04 16.12 -1.62
CA SER A 57 9.41 16.12 -1.08
C SER A 57 10.50 16.07 -2.17
N ALA A 58 10.13 15.78 -3.42
CA ALA A 58 11.01 15.59 -4.57
C ALA A 58 12.11 14.54 -4.34
N ARG A 59 11.85 13.55 -3.46
CA ARG A 59 12.75 12.44 -3.20
C ARG A 59 12.25 11.19 -3.94
N PRO A 60 13.07 10.58 -4.82
CA PRO A 60 12.63 9.43 -5.62
C PRO A 60 12.34 8.19 -4.76
N ALA A 61 13.02 8.04 -3.63
CA ALA A 61 12.75 7.00 -2.66
C ALA A 61 13.25 7.42 -1.28
N PHE A 62 12.57 6.97 -0.22
CA PHE A 62 13.03 7.14 1.15
C PHE A 62 12.35 6.15 2.10
N VAL A 63 12.91 6.06 3.30
CA VAL A 63 12.29 5.38 4.43
C VAL A 63 11.95 6.43 5.48
N LEU A 64 10.71 6.41 5.96
CA LEU A 64 10.16 7.34 6.94
C LEU A 64 9.83 6.59 8.23
N PRO A 65 10.66 6.74 9.28
CA PRO A 65 10.35 6.20 10.60
C PRO A 65 9.17 6.94 11.23
N LEU A 66 8.11 6.21 11.58
CA LEU A 66 6.87 6.74 12.16
C LEU A 66 6.69 6.36 13.63
N ARG A 67 7.54 5.46 14.15
CA ARG A 67 7.54 5.06 15.56
C ARG A 67 7.79 6.25 16.48
N ARG A 68 7.15 6.21 17.65
CA ARG A 68 7.29 7.24 18.69
C ARG A 68 8.78 7.40 19.06
N GLY A 69 9.27 8.63 19.05
CA GLY A 69 10.65 8.97 19.40
C GLY A 69 11.65 8.98 18.24
N ALA A 70 11.32 8.44 17.06
CA ALA A 70 12.25 8.44 15.92
C ALA A 70 12.44 9.85 15.32
N ARG A 71 11.32 10.53 15.00
CA ARG A 71 11.29 11.94 14.54
C ARG A 71 10.02 12.65 15.04
N PRO A 72 10.02 13.16 16.29
CA PRO A 72 8.81 13.68 16.93
C PRO A 72 8.07 14.75 16.11
N ALA A 73 8.78 15.76 15.59
CA ALA A 73 8.15 16.85 14.83
C ALA A 73 7.41 16.36 13.56
N VAL A 74 8.09 15.60 12.71
CA VAL A 74 7.49 15.04 11.47
C VAL A 74 6.33 14.11 11.80
N ARG A 75 6.50 13.27 12.82
CA ARG A 75 5.44 12.35 13.25
C ARG A 75 4.20 13.12 13.67
N ASP A 76 4.36 14.16 14.49
CA ASP A 76 3.24 14.94 15.02
C ASP A 76 2.52 15.72 13.90
N GLU A 77 3.24 16.23 12.90
CA GLU A 77 2.63 16.83 11.69
C GLU A 77 1.82 15.81 10.88
N LEU A 78 2.24 14.55 10.85
CA LEU A 78 1.55 13.47 10.15
C LEU A 78 0.39 12.85 10.95
N MET A 79 0.15 13.27 12.21
CA MET A 79 -0.96 12.78 13.02
C MET A 79 -2.33 13.30 12.56
N ALA A 80 -2.36 14.37 11.75
CA ALA A 80 -3.60 14.85 11.16
C ALA A 80 -4.14 13.83 10.13
N PRO A 81 -5.44 13.44 10.20
CA PRO A 81 -6.02 12.53 9.23
C PRO A 81 -5.93 13.07 7.80
N ARG A 82 -5.57 12.19 6.86
CA ARG A 82 -5.48 12.49 5.42
C ARG A 82 -5.96 11.30 4.61
N LEU A 83 -6.13 11.51 3.31
CA LEU A 83 -6.36 10.40 2.40
C LEU A 83 -5.10 9.53 2.31
N GLU A 84 -5.29 8.23 2.25
CA GLU A 84 -4.25 7.24 1.96
C GLU A 84 -4.74 6.32 0.84
N ARG A 85 -3.84 6.01 -0.10
CA ARG A 85 -4.15 5.13 -1.22
C ARG A 85 -3.81 3.68 -0.89
N ALA A 86 -4.76 2.78 -1.10
CA ALA A 86 -4.52 1.34 -1.13
C ALA A 86 -4.92 0.74 -2.48
N ILE A 87 -3.90 0.34 -3.24
CA ILE A 87 -4.05 -0.48 -4.44
C ILE A 87 -3.59 -1.90 -4.08
N GLY A 88 -4.49 -2.87 -4.25
CA GLY A 88 -4.20 -4.29 -4.06
C GLY A 88 -4.23 -5.05 -5.38
N VAL A 89 -4.72 -6.29 -5.34
CA VAL A 89 -4.91 -7.14 -6.53
C VAL A 89 -5.96 -6.62 -7.51
N VAL A 90 -6.80 -5.68 -7.07
CA VAL A 90 -7.78 -4.97 -7.90
C VAL A 90 -7.46 -3.48 -7.90
N TYR A 91 -7.52 -2.86 -9.07
CA TYR A 91 -7.32 -1.42 -9.24
C TYR A 91 -8.30 -0.83 -10.27
N ARG A 92 -9.08 0.19 -9.87
CA ARG A 92 -10.08 0.88 -10.68
C ARG A 92 -9.75 2.38 -10.79
N PRO A 93 -8.98 2.80 -11.80
CA PRO A 93 -8.51 4.19 -11.92
C PRO A 93 -9.64 5.21 -12.17
N ASP A 94 -10.76 4.79 -12.75
CA ASP A 94 -11.89 5.68 -13.07
C ASP A 94 -12.69 6.09 -11.82
N THR A 95 -12.61 5.29 -10.75
CA THR A 95 -13.28 5.52 -9.47
C THR A 95 -12.30 5.56 -8.30
N GLU A 96 -11.03 5.89 -8.55
CA GLU A 96 -9.93 5.66 -7.59
C GLU A 96 -10.19 6.31 -6.23
N LEU A 97 -10.73 7.54 -6.20
CA LEU A 97 -11.07 8.22 -4.95
C LEU A 97 -12.08 7.43 -4.12
N GLN A 98 -13.09 6.83 -4.77
CA GLN A 98 -14.13 6.07 -4.09
C GLN A 98 -13.69 4.64 -3.74
N SER A 99 -12.84 4.02 -4.56
CA SER A 99 -12.51 2.60 -4.45
C SER A 99 -11.16 2.29 -3.80
N HIS A 100 -10.22 3.25 -3.80
CA HIS A 100 -8.83 3.03 -3.37
C HIS A 100 -8.31 4.06 -2.38
N TYR A 101 -9.08 5.10 -2.06
CA TYR A 101 -8.72 6.06 -1.03
C TYR A 101 -9.60 5.93 0.22
N PHE A 102 -8.99 6.11 1.39
CA PHE A 102 -9.68 6.17 2.68
C PHE A 102 -9.00 7.17 3.59
N GLN A 103 -9.72 7.64 4.62
CA GLN A 103 -9.15 8.50 5.65
C GLN A 103 -8.31 7.67 6.63
N ALA A 104 -7.11 8.15 6.89
CA ALA A 104 -6.10 7.42 7.63
C ALA A 104 -5.25 8.36 8.47
N VAL A 105 -4.60 7.80 9.50
CA VAL A 105 -3.55 8.48 10.27
C VAL A 105 -2.30 7.63 10.13
N LEU A 106 -1.37 8.03 9.26
CA LEU A 106 -0.24 7.21 8.84
C LEU A 106 0.61 6.71 10.04
N PRO A 107 0.99 7.55 11.03
CA PRO A 107 1.76 7.08 12.19
C PRO A 107 1.00 6.21 13.19
N VAL A 108 -0.33 6.08 13.05
CA VAL A 108 -1.15 5.16 13.86
C VAL A 108 -1.19 3.78 13.20
N GLN A 109 -1.04 3.72 11.88
CA GLN A 109 -1.09 2.46 11.12
C GLN A 109 0.27 1.76 11.05
N PHE A 110 1.34 2.50 10.79
CA PHE A 110 2.66 1.94 10.52
C PHE A 110 3.71 2.41 11.52
N ASP A 111 4.70 1.55 11.80
CA ASP A 111 5.93 1.94 12.49
C ASP A 111 6.93 2.60 11.52
N GLU A 112 6.85 2.25 10.24
CA GLU A 112 7.76 2.70 9.18
C GLU A 112 7.04 2.72 7.83
N TYR A 113 7.41 3.67 6.98
CA TYR A 113 6.82 3.81 5.66
C TYR A 113 7.93 3.88 4.60
N VAL A 114 7.83 3.03 3.59
CA VAL A 114 8.77 2.96 2.48
C VAL A 114 8.14 3.64 1.27
N TRP A 115 8.84 4.62 0.72
CA TRP A 115 8.37 5.41 -0.40
C TRP A 115 9.17 5.12 -1.66
N PHE A 116 8.47 4.99 -2.79
CA PHE A 116 9.02 5.02 -4.13
C PHE A 116 8.14 5.95 -4.98
N ASP A 117 8.69 7.05 -5.48
CA ASP A 117 7.91 8.06 -6.19
C ASP A 117 7.22 7.50 -7.45
N GLU A 118 7.95 6.68 -8.19
CA GLU A 118 7.47 5.96 -9.36
C GLU A 118 7.69 4.44 -9.18
N THR A 119 6.66 3.64 -9.49
CA THR A 119 6.74 2.17 -9.48
C THR A 119 6.55 1.56 -10.85
N SER A 120 7.08 0.35 -11.04
CA SER A 120 6.77 -0.49 -12.20
C SER A 120 5.98 -1.74 -11.79
N ALA A 121 5.11 -2.20 -12.68
CA ALA A 121 4.37 -3.44 -12.48
C ALA A 121 5.34 -4.62 -12.30
N VAL A 122 5.09 -5.43 -11.27
CA VAL A 122 5.87 -6.65 -11.03
C VAL A 122 5.71 -7.62 -12.19
N THR A 123 6.81 -8.25 -12.60
CA THR A 123 6.79 -9.31 -13.61
C THR A 123 6.62 -10.66 -12.90
N PRO A 124 5.55 -11.43 -13.20
CA PRO A 124 5.40 -12.78 -12.66
C PRO A 124 6.61 -13.64 -13.00
N LEU A 125 7.04 -14.48 -12.06
CA LEU A 125 8.01 -15.53 -12.36
C LEU A 125 7.39 -16.51 -13.35
N ALA A 126 8.20 -17.07 -14.25
CA ALA A 126 7.73 -18.12 -15.13
C ALA A 126 7.24 -19.33 -14.30
N THR A 127 5.94 -19.55 -14.29
CA THR A 127 5.33 -20.70 -13.61
C THR A 127 4.92 -21.74 -14.64
N THR A 128 5.30 -22.99 -14.44
CA THR A 128 4.71 -24.12 -15.17
C THR A 128 3.32 -24.36 -14.59
N GLU A 129 2.28 -24.37 -15.43
CA GLU A 129 0.96 -24.82 -14.99
C GLU A 129 1.03 -26.30 -14.58
N THR A 130 0.94 -26.58 -13.29
CA THR A 130 0.73 -27.95 -12.83
C THR A 130 -0.74 -28.30 -13.04
N HIS A 131 -1.07 -28.86 -14.19
CA HIS A 131 -2.38 -29.46 -14.44
C HIS A 131 -2.67 -30.54 -13.37
N GLY A 132 -3.72 -30.33 -12.57
CA GLY A 132 -4.30 -31.38 -11.71
C GLY A 132 -4.11 -31.22 -10.19
N VAL A 133 -3.65 -30.07 -9.68
CA VAL A 133 -3.72 -29.78 -8.24
C VAL A 133 -5.05 -29.07 -7.96
N PRO A 134 -5.94 -29.60 -7.10
CA PRO A 134 -7.14 -28.89 -6.68
C PRO A 134 -6.78 -27.51 -6.13
N GLU A 135 -7.61 -26.52 -6.45
CA GLU A 135 -7.47 -25.14 -6.01
C GLU A 135 -7.60 -25.09 -4.47
N THR A 136 -6.46 -25.14 -3.79
CA THR A 136 -6.37 -25.30 -2.33
C THR A 136 -5.89 -24.01 -1.65
N TYR A 137 -6.21 -22.86 -2.23
CA TYR A 137 -5.79 -21.57 -1.68
C TYR A 137 -6.83 -20.98 -0.71
N PRO A 138 -6.44 -20.43 0.46
CA PRO A 138 -5.10 -20.41 1.06
C PRO A 138 -4.82 -21.62 1.97
N PHE A 139 -5.78 -22.53 2.14
CA PHE A 139 -5.63 -23.68 3.02
C PHE A 139 -5.46 -24.94 2.18
N GLY A 140 -4.20 -25.30 1.97
CA GLY A 140 -3.75 -26.60 1.46
C GLY A 140 -4.37 -27.74 2.26
N VAL A 141 -5.35 -28.44 1.70
CA VAL A 141 -5.76 -29.79 2.14
C VAL A 141 -5.66 -30.74 0.98
#